data_AF-A0A257LEP6-F1
#
_entry.id   AF-A0A257LEP6-F1
#
_cell.length_a   1.000
_cell.length_b   1.000
_cell.length_c   1.000
_cell.angle_alpha   90.00
_cell.angle_beta   90.00
_cell.angle_gamma   90.00
#
_symmetry.space_group_name_H-M   'P 1'
#
loop_
_entity.id
_entity.type
_entity.pdbx_description
1 polymer ?
#
loop_
_entity_poly.entity_id
_entity_poly.type
_entity_poly.pdbx_seq_one_letter_code
_entity_poly.pdbx_strand_id
1 'polypeptide(L)'
;LAWAASALFVATGEAQYQQKLFAYFPNPSDSATFRWGWWRMSECWGTAIRSYAFAARSGRLPASALDAAYLASCEREIVAAGDDVLDWSTKNAYATPFPIATKRVRGAGWYFSLDQASDLAVAYQIAPTPAYLDALVGAMNYEGGTNPVNVAYITGLGQKRQRETVSQYALN
;
A
#
# COMPACT_ATOMS: atom_id res chain seq x y z
N LEU A 1 -1.49 -5.44 -17.21
CA LEU A 1 -1.14 -6.80 -17.69
C LEU A 1 -0.28 -7.57 -16.69
N ALA A 2 0.78 -6.98 -16.12
CA ALA A 2 1.60 -7.64 -15.08
C ALA A 2 0.79 -8.17 -13.89
N TRP A 3 -0.13 -7.36 -13.34
CA TRP A 3 -1.00 -7.83 -12.25
C TRP A 3 -1.84 -9.04 -12.65
N ALA A 4 -2.48 -9.02 -13.82
CA ALA A 4 -3.26 -10.15 -14.30
C ALA A 4 -2.40 -11.42 -14.46
N ALA A 5 -1.19 -11.29 -15.00
CA ALA A 5 -0.26 -12.42 -15.12
C ALA A 5 0.16 -12.97 -13.74
N SER A 6 0.49 -12.10 -12.78
CA SER A 6 0.80 -12.48 -11.40
C SER A 6 -0.39 -13.19 -10.74
N ALA A 7 -1.59 -12.63 -10.83
CA ALA A 7 -2.80 -13.20 -10.25
C ALA A 7 -3.16 -14.57 -10.87
N LEU A 8 -3.08 -14.70 -12.20
CA LEU A 8 -3.31 -15.98 -12.89
C LEU A 8 -2.26 -17.02 -12.51
N PHE A 9 -0.98 -16.65 -12.44
CA PHE A 9 0.07 -17.55 -11.99
C PHE A 9 -0.20 -18.04 -10.57
N VAL A 10 -0.48 -17.14 -9.63
CA VAL A 10 -0.74 -17.48 -8.23
C VAL A 10 -2.01 -18.32 -8.07
N ALA A 11 -3.02 -18.13 -8.92
CA ALA A 11 -4.26 -18.90 -8.87
C ALA A 11 -4.14 -20.31 -9.49
N THR A 12 -3.28 -20.49 -10.49
CA THR A 12 -3.25 -21.72 -11.32
C THR A 12 -1.97 -22.54 -11.17
N GLY A 13 -0.86 -21.91 -10.80
CA GLY A 13 0.48 -22.51 -10.82
C GLY A 13 1.06 -22.71 -12.23
N GLU A 14 0.38 -22.26 -13.29
CA GLU A 14 0.85 -22.48 -14.66
C GLU A 14 2.02 -21.54 -15.02
N ALA A 15 3.16 -22.13 -15.36
CA ALA A 15 4.42 -21.42 -15.64
C ALA A 15 4.31 -20.38 -16.77
N GLN A 16 3.37 -20.55 -17.71
CA GLN A 16 3.15 -19.57 -18.78
C GLN A 16 2.78 -18.17 -18.25
N TYR A 17 2.04 -18.10 -17.15
CA TYR A 17 1.65 -16.82 -16.57
C TYR A 17 2.81 -16.16 -15.82
N GLN A 18 3.68 -16.94 -15.19
CA GLN A 18 4.92 -16.44 -14.58
C GLN A 18 5.87 -15.88 -15.66
N GLN A 19 6.01 -16.59 -16.78
CA GLN A 19 6.80 -16.09 -17.92
C GLN A 19 6.23 -14.79 -18.48
N LYS A 20 4.90 -14.66 -18.58
CA LYS A 20 4.25 -13.41 -18.98
C LYS A 20 4.46 -12.30 -17.96
N LEU A 21 4.43 -12.60 -16.66
CA LEU A 21 4.76 -11.63 -15.63
C LEU A 21 6.18 -11.11 -15.83
N PHE A 22 7.17 -11.98 -16.01
CA PHE A 22 8.56 -11.57 -16.22
C PHE A 22 8.75 -10.78 -17.52
N ALA A 23 8.01 -11.10 -18.58
CA ALA A 23 8.06 -10.33 -19.82
C ALA A 23 7.46 -8.92 -19.67
N TYR A 24 6.37 -8.77 -18.91
CA TYR A 24 5.71 -7.48 -18.71
C TYR A 24 6.33 -6.63 -17.59
N PHE A 25 6.97 -7.29 -16.63
CA PHE A 25 7.54 -6.67 -15.45
C PHE A 25 8.83 -7.40 -15.02
N PRO A 26 9.93 -7.23 -15.76
CA PRO A 26 11.15 -7.99 -15.50
C PRO A 26 11.87 -7.60 -14.20
N ASN A 27 11.66 -6.36 -13.73
CA ASN A 27 12.33 -5.81 -12.56
C ASN A 27 11.32 -5.18 -11.59
N PRO A 28 10.98 -5.84 -10.47
CA PRO A 28 10.08 -5.27 -9.46
C PRO A 28 10.56 -3.92 -8.89
N SER A 29 11.88 -3.68 -8.88
CA SER A 29 12.50 -2.44 -8.39
C SER A 29 12.62 -1.34 -9.45
N ASP A 30 11.97 -1.47 -10.60
CA ASP A 30 12.01 -0.45 -11.65
C ASP A 30 11.24 0.81 -11.23
N SER A 31 11.97 1.90 -10.95
CA SER A 31 11.41 3.19 -10.58
C SER A 31 10.48 3.82 -11.62
N ALA A 32 10.53 3.39 -12.89
CA ALA A 32 9.58 3.83 -13.92
C ALA A 32 8.14 3.36 -13.62
N THR A 33 7.97 2.35 -12.76
CA THR A 33 6.66 1.87 -12.30
C THR A 33 6.11 2.62 -11.09
N PHE A 34 6.90 3.51 -10.49
CA PHE A 34 6.48 4.27 -9.32
C PHE A 34 5.55 5.40 -9.74
N ARG A 35 4.42 5.53 -9.04
CA ARG A 35 3.47 6.60 -9.32
C ARG A 35 4.14 7.94 -9.01
N TRP A 36 4.11 8.83 -10.01
CA TRP A 36 4.77 10.14 -9.98
C TRP A 36 6.28 10.09 -9.69
N GLY A 37 6.93 8.94 -9.90
CA GLY A 37 8.38 8.76 -9.73
C GLY A 37 8.86 8.60 -8.29
N TRP A 38 7.98 8.59 -7.29
CA TRP A 38 8.36 8.45 -5.88
C TRP A 38 7.46 7.50 -5.09
N TRP A 39 6.22 7.24 -5.53
CA TRP A 39 5.30 6.38 -4.80
C TRP A 39 5.39 4.95 -5.33
N ARG A 40 6.10 4.10 -4.59
CA ARG A 40 6.21 2.66 -4.85
C ARG A 40 4.88 1.95 -4.61
N MET A 41 4.79 0.70 -5.04
CA MET A 41 3.68 -0.20 -4.68
C MET A 41 2.27 0.34 -5.03
N SER A 42 2.20 1.30 -5.96
CA SER A 42 0.95 1.93 -6.36
C SER A 42 0.22 1.10 -7.41
N GLU A 43 -1.11 1.07 -7.31
CA GLU A 43 -2.02 0.50 -8.30
C GLU A 43 -1.61 -0.93 -8.74
N CYS A 44 -1.74 -1.22 -10.04
CA CYS A 44 -1.54 -2.56 -10.60
C CYS A 44 -0.11 -3.09 -10.41
N TRP A 45 0.91 -2.24 -10.39
CA TRP A 45 2.31 -2.67 -10.21
C TRP A 45 2.52 -3.19 -8.80
N GLY A 46 2.07 -2.43 -7.79
CA GLY A 46 2.13 -2.88 -6.41
C GLY A 46 1.32 -4.15 -6.18
N THR A 47 0.12 -4.26 -6.78
CA THR A 47 -0.67 -5.49 -6.61
C THR A 47 0.00 -6.70 -7.26
N ALA A 48 0.69 -6.55 -8.40
CA ALA A 48 1.47 -7.63 -9.00
C ALA A 48 2.57 -8.14 -8.05
N ILE A 49 3.28 -7.22 -7.39
CA ILE A 49 4.34 -7.50 -6.41
C ILE A 49 3.74 -8.21 -5.19
N ARG A 50 2.68 -7.67 -4.57
CA ARG A 50 2.02 -8.27 -3.40
C ARG A 50 1.48 -9.67 -3.71
N SER A 51 0.82 -9.85 -4.85
CA SER A 51 0.30 -11.17 -5.26
C SER A 51 1.41 -12.21 -5.35
N TYR A 52 2.54 -11.87 -5.97
CA TYR A 52 3.67 -12.79 -6.13
C TYR A 52 4.37 -13.08 -4.79
N ALA A 53 4.67 -12.03 -4.01
CA ALA A 53 5.41 -12.15 -2.75
C ALA A 53 4.69 -13.03 -1.71
N PHE A 54 3.36 -12.93 -1.65
CA PHE A 54 2.56 -13.70 -0.69
C PHE A 54 2.05 -15.04 -1.22
N ALA A 55 2.41 -15.44 -2.44
CA ALA A 55 1.93 -16.68 -3.05
C ALA A 55 2.21 -17.91 -2.17
N ALA A 56 3.45 -18.05 -1.70
CA ALA A 56 3.85 -19.14 -0.81
C ALA A 56 3.32 -18.97 0.62
N ARG A 57 3.46 -17.77 1.21
CA ARG A 57 3.02 -17.48 2.58
C ARG A 57 1.51 -17.68 2.77
N SER A 58 0.72 -17.46 1.71
CA SER A 58 -0.73 -17.67 1.74
C SER A 58 -1.17 -19.10 1.41
N GLY A 59 -0.24 -20.01 1.14
CA GLY A 59 -0.52 -21.41 0.80
C GLY A 59 -1.09 -21.63 -0.59
N ARG A 60 -1.11 -20.61 -1.47
CA ARG A 60 -1.64 -20.73 -2.83
C ARG A 60 -0.70 -21.49 -3.77
N LEU A 61 0.61 -21.35 -3.57
CA LEU A 61 1.63 -22.09 -4.30
C LEU A 61 2.73 -22.58 -3.34
N PRO A 62 3.44 -23.68 -3.65
CA PRO A 62 4.65 -24.02 -2.92
C PRO A 62 5.77 -23.02 -3.25
N ALA A 63 6.68 -22.76 -2.30
CA ALA A 63 7.82 -21.87 -2.52
C ALA A 63 8.70 -22.32 -3.70
N SER A 64 8.79 -23.62 -3.97
CA SER A 64 9.53 -24.19 -5.10
C SER A 64 8.95 -23.83 -6.48
N ALA A 65 7.71 -23.35 -6.56
CA ALA A 65 7.13 -22.86 -7.82
C ALA A 65 7.56 -21.42 -8.14
N LEU A 66 8.11 -20.68 -7.17
CA LEU A 66 8.47 -19.28 -7.34
C LEU A 66 9.94 -19.15 -7.76
N ASP A 67 10.21 -18.24 -8.69
CA ASP A 67 11.57 -17.75 -8.92
C ASP A 67 12.07 -17.00 -7.66
N ALA A 68 13.16 -17.47 -7.08
CA ALA A 68 13.67 -17.00 -5.81
C ALA A 68 14.23 -15.56 -5.88
N ALA A 69 14.85 -15.17 -7.00
CA ALA A 69 15.42 -13.84 -7.16
C ALA A 69 14.31 -12.79 -7.34
N TYR A 70 13.31 -13.11 -8.15
CA TYR A 70 12.14 -12.28 -8.36
C TYR A 70 11.32 -12.14 -7.07
N LEU A 71 11.15 -13.25 -6.32
CA LEU A 71 10.50 -13.23 -5.00
C LEU A 71 11.23 -12.28 -4.04
N ALA A 72 12.55 -12.42 -3.90
CA ALA A 72 13.34 -11.57 -3.02
C ALA A 72 13.32 -10.09 -3.43
N SER A 73 13.22 -9.79 -4.74
CA SER A 73 13.02 -8.42 -5.22
C SER A 73 11.64 -7.87 -4.84
N CYS A 74 10.58 -8.67 -5.01
CA CYS A 74 9.23 -8.30 -4.58
C CYS A 74 9.14 -8.04 -3.07
N GLU A 75 9.70 -8.93 -2.24
CA GLU A 75 9.68 -8.76 -0.78
C GLU A 75 10.44 -7.49 -0.34
N ARG A 76 11.55 -7.16 -1.01
CA ARG A 76 12.32 -5.94 -0.74
C ARG A 76 11.56 -4.67 -1.07
N GLU A 77 10.85 -4.62 -2.21
CA GLU A 77 10.04 -3.43 -2.55
C GLU A 77 8.85 -3.25 -1.61
N ILE A 78 8.28 -4.35 -1.10
CA ILE A 78 7.24 -4.27 -0.06
C ILE A 78 7.81 -3.64 1.23
N VAL A 79 8.99 -4.07 1.68
CA VAL A 79 9.64 -3.48 2.87
C VAL A 79 10.00 -2.02 2.62
N ALA A 80 10.58 -1.69 1.46
CA ALA A 80 10.93 -0.32 1.10
C ALA A 80 9.70 0.61 1.06
N ALA A 81 8.55 0.14 0.59
CA ALA A 81 7.31 0.92 0.63
C ALA A 81 6.82 1.13 2.08
N GLY A 82 6.93 0.12 2.95
CA GLY A 82 6.66 0.28 4.38
C GLY A 82 7.57 1.32 5.03
N ASP A 83 8.88 1.30 4.70
CA ASP A 83 9.85 2.27 5.20
C ASP A 83 9.59 3.69 4.69
N ASP A 84 9.22 3.85 3.42
CA ASP A 84 8.81 5.14 2.85
C ASP A 84 7.61 5.73 3.64
N VAL A 85 6.60 4.90 3.92
CA VAL A 85 5.40 5.32 4.67
C VAL A 85 5.71 5.62 6.13
N LEU A 86 6.60 4.84 6.76
CA LEU A 86 7.08 5.09 8.12
C LEU A 86 7.82 6.44 8.18
N ASP A 87 8.69 6.73 7.21
CA ASP A 87 9.37 8.01 7.11
C ASP A 87 8.38 9.18 6.99
N TRP A 88 7.34 9.05 6.17
CA TRP A 88 6.32 10.08 6.02
C TRP A 88 5.52 10.31 7.30
N SER A 89 5.18 9.23 8.02
CA SER A 89 4.47 9.29 9.30
C SER A 89 5.33 9.96 10.39
N THR A 90 6.58 9.54 10.55
CA THR A 90 7.49 10.09 11.57
C THR A 90 7.86 11.56 11.34
N LYS A 91 7.85 12.02 10.08
CA LYS A 91 8.05 13.44 9.72
C LYS A 91 6.76 14.26 9.70
N ASN A 92 5.67 13.75 10.28
CA ASN A 92 4.39 14.43 10.35
C ASN A 92 3.95 14.64 11.80
N ALA A 93 3.57 15.87 12.15
CA ALA A 93 3.12 16.22 13.50
C ALA A 93 1.86 15.46 13.97
N TYR A 94 1.08 14.92 13.04
CA TYR A 94 -0.12 14.12 13.32
C TYR A 94 0.07 12.63 13.02
N ALA A 95 1.31 12.17 12.84
CA ALA A 95 1.67 10.78 12.52
C ALA A 95 0.95 10.18 11.30
N THR A 96 0.39 11.04 10.44
CA THR A 96 -0.26 10.64 9.20
C THR A 96 0.78 10.57 8.08
N PRO A 97 0.83 9.49 7.27
CA PRO A 97 1.80 9.36 6.19
C PRO A 97 1.41 10.29 5.05
N PHE A 98 1.70 11.58 5.20
CA PHE A 98 1.40 12.61 4.20
C PHE A 98 2.71 13.17 3.64
N PRO A 99 3.19 12.65 2.50
CA PRO A 99 4.53 12.92 1.99
C PRO A 99 4.72 14.36 1.52
N ILE A 100 5.98 14.83 1.54
CA ILE A 100 6.35 16.17 1.10
C ILE A 100 5.97 16.43 -0.35
N ALA A 101 6.03 15.42 -1.21
CA ALA A 101 5.63 15.52 -2.61
C ALA A 101 4.16 15.94 -2.77
N THR A 102 3.25 15.36 -1.99
CA THR A 102 1.83 15.74 -1.98
C THR A 102 1.61 17.11 -1.34
N LYS A 103 2.34 17.45 -0.26
CA LYS A 103 2.31 18.77 0.38
C LYS A 103 2.65 19.90 -0.61
N ARG A 104 3.67 19.71 -1.45
CA ARG A 104 4.15 20.71 -2.43
C ARG A 104 3.06 21.13 -3.43
N VAL A 105 2.20 20.21 -3.83
CA VAL A 105 1.10 20.47 -4.77
C VAL A 105 -0.24 20.72 -4.07
N ARG A 106 -0.25 20.81 -2.73
CA ARG A 106 -1.46 20.98 -1.90
C ARG A 106 -2.52 19.90 -2.18
N GLY A 107 -2.08 18.68 -2.48
CA GLY A 107 -2.93 17.56 -2.90
C GLY A 107 -3.68 16.85 -1.78
N ALA A 108 -4.30 17.58 -0.85
CA ALA A 108 -5.00 17.01 0.31
C ALA A 108 -6.50 16.72 0.08
N GLY A 109 -7.05 17.06 -1.09
CA GLY A 109 -8.50 17.02 -1.35
C GLY A 109 -9.13 15.63 -1.36
N TRP A 110 -8.33 14.59 -1.60
CA TRP A 110 -8.76 13.17 -1.61
C TRP A 110 -7.73 12.33 -0.87
N TYR A 111 -7.40 12.74 0.35
CA TYR A 111 -6.40 12.07 1.18
C TYR A 111 -7.06 11.20 2.23
N PHE A 112 -6.68 9.92 2.24
CA PHE A 112 -7.02 8.96 3.28
C PHE A 112 -5.72 8.44 3.87
N SER A 113 -5.49 8.73 5.14
CA SER A 113 -4.30 8.36 5.91
C SER A 113 -4.06 6.85 5.88
N LEU A 114 -5.14 6.07 6.03
CA LEU A 114 -5.08 4.61 6.01
C LEU A 114 -4.81 3.99 4.63
N ASP A 115 -5.12 4.69 3.53
CA ASP A 115 -4.81 4.22 2.19
C ASP A 115 -3.28 4.10 2.02
N GLN A 116 -2.55 5.15 2.36
CA GLN A 116 -1.08 5.11 2.34
C GLN A 116 -0.50 4.24 3.46
N ALA A 117 -1.10 4.25 4.66
CA ALA A 117 -0.62 3.43 5.77
C ALA A 117 -0.76 1.91 5.54
N SER A 118 -1.60 1.49 4.58
CA SER A 118 -1.80 0.06 4.28
C SER A 118 -0.50 -0.68 3.95
N ASP A 119 0.48 0.00 3.34
CA ASP A 119 1.79 -0.58 3.03
C ASP A 119 2.61 -0.94 4.28
N LEU A 120 2.41 -0.26 5.41
CA LEU A 120 3.01 -0.65 6.70
C LEU A 120 2.53 -2.04 7.14
N ALA A 121 1.23 -2.30 7.00
CA ALA A 121 0.63 -3.57 7.38
C ALA A 121 1.15 -4.70 6.48
N VAL A 122 1.32 -4.44 5.19
CA VAL A 122 1.89 -5.40 4.23
C VAL A 122 3.37 -5.65 4.52
N ALA A 123 4.16 -4.60 4.76
CA ALA A 123 5.58 -4.70 5.12
C ALA A 123 5.81 -5.47 6.42
N TYR A 124 4.95 -5.26 7.43
CA TYR A 124 5.02 -5.98 8.71
C TYR A 124 4.93 -7.50 8.56
N GLN A 125 4.20 -8.01 7.56
CA GLN A 125 4.11 -9.46 7.30
C GLN A 125 5.44 -10.06 6.79
N ILE A 126 6.37 -9.23 6.31
CA ILE A 126 7.68 -9.63 5.80
C ILE A 126 8.78 -9.29 6.81
N ALA A 127 8.77 -8.06 7.33
CA ALA A 127 9.75 -7.52 8.26
C ALA A 127 9.03 -6.91 9.48
N PRO A 128 8.64 -7.73 10.47
CA PRO A 128 7.88 -7.25 11.61
C PRO A 128 8.71 -6.32 12.49
N THR A 129 8.20 -5.11 12.73
CA THR A 129 8.78 -4.13 13.66
C THR A 129 7.67 -3.35 14.37
N PRO A 130 7.81 -3.03 15.67
CA PRO A 130 6.84 -2.20 16.40
C PRO A 130 6.60 -0.83 15.73
N ALA A 131 7.61 -0.26 15.08
CA ALA A 131 7.51 1.05 14.44
C ALA A 131 6.43 1.09 13.33
N TYR A 132 6.22 0.00 12.61
CA TYR A 132 5.16 -0.07 11.60
C TYR A 132 3.76 -0.06 12.23
N LEU A 133 3.59 -0.74 13.38
CA LEU A 133 2.32 -0.74 14.11
C LEU A 133 2.03 0.63 14.69
N ASP A 134 3.03 1.29 15.28
CA ASP A 134 2.90 2.64 15.83
C ASP A 134 2.49 3.66 14.75
N ALA A 135 3.13 3.61 13.58
CA ALA A 135 2.78 4.46 12.45
C ALA A 135 1.38 4.17 11.90
N LEU A 136 0.96 2.89 11.86
CA LEU A 136 -0.39 2.51 11.46
C LEU A 136 -1.45 3.01 12.46
N VAL A 137 -1.16 2.96 13.76
CA VAL A 137 -2.00 3.56 14.81
C VAL A 137 -2.07 5.08 14.66
N GLY A 138 -0.95 5.74 14.39
CA GLY A 138 -0.92 7.17 14.05
C GLY A 138 -1.85 7.50 12.88
N ALA A 139 -1.79 6.70 11.81
CA ALA A 139 -2.65 6.88 10.66
C ALA A 139 -4.15 6.68 10.97
N MET A 140 -4.50 5.68 11.80
CA MET A 140 -5.87 5.47 12.30
C MET A 140 -6.34 6.65 13.16
N ASN A 141 -5.50 7.14 14.07
CA ASN A 141 -5.81 8.27 14.93
C ASN A 141 -6.10 9.54 14.12
N TYR A 142 -5.37 9.76 13.02
CA TYR A 142 -5.65 10.88 12.11
C TYR A 142 -7.09 10.84 11.56
N GLU A 143 -7.55 9.68 11.10
CA GLU A 143 -8.94 9.47 10.65
C GLU A 143 -9.95 9.59 11.81
N GLY A 144 -9.52 9.21 13.02
CA GLY A 144 -10.31 9.29 14.25
C GLY A 144 -10.46 10.70 14.83
N GLY A 145 -9.73 11.70 14.31
CA GLY A 145 -9.84 13.10 14.73
C GLY A 145 -8.53 13.76 15.18
N THR A 146 -7.42 13.02 15.28
CA THR A 146 -6.08 13.56 15.57
C THR A 146 -5.50 14.23 14.33
N ASN A 147 -6.11 15.33 13.91
CA ASN A 147 -5.76 16.06 12.70
C ASN A 147 -5.96 17.58 12.90
N PRO A 148 -5.43 18.44 11.99
CA PRO A 148 -5.44 19.89 12.16
C PRO A 148 -6.82 20.53 12.35
N VAL A 149 -7.89 19.86 11.90
CA VAL A 149 -9.27 20.37 11.98
C VAL A 149 -10.08 19.73 13.10
N ASN A 150 -9.49 18.78 13.83
CA ASN A 150 -10.10 18.02 14.92
C ASN A 150 -11.43 17.36 14.48
N VAL A 151 -11.43 16.70 13.30
CA VAL A 151 -12.63 16.06 12.74
C VAL A 151 -12.39 14.57 12.53
N ALA A 152 -13.25 13.73 13.08
CA ALA A 152 -13.33 12.32 12.69
C ALA A 152 -13.89 12.21 11.26
N TYR A 153 -13.12 11.58 10.37
CA TYR A 153 -13.49 11.39 8.97
C TYR A 153 -14.28 10.11 8.71
N ILE A 154 -14.55 9.32 9.76
CA ILE A 154 -15.41 8.14 9.69
C ILE A 154 -16.83 8.53 10.13
N THR A 155 -17.80 8.42 9.21
CA THR A 155 -19.21 8.70 9.50
C THR A 155 -19.73 7.82 10.64
N GLY A 156 -20.48 8.42 11.57
CA GLY A 156 -21.03 7.71 12.73
C GLY A 156 -20.06 7.54 13.91
N LEU A 157 -18.77 7.83 13.73
CA LEU A 157 -17.77 7.79 14.80
C LEU A 157 -17.29 9.19 15.19
N GLY A 158 -16.81 9.34 16.42
CA GLY A 158 -16.24 10.59 16.93
C GLY A 158 -17.25 11.66 17.34
N GLN A 159 -16.77 12.64 18.11
CA GLN A 159 -17.58 13.75 18.64
C GLN A 159 -17.82 14.83 17.57
N LYS A 160 -16.76 15.25 16.87
CA LYS A 160 -16.84 16.15 15.70
C LYS A 160 -16.61 15.31 14.45
N ARG A 161 -17.67 15.03 13.70
CA ARG A 161 -17.70 14.04 12.61
C ARG A 161 -18.32 14.58 11.35
N GLN A 162 -17.96 13.99 10.21
CA GLN A 162 -18.63 14.28 8.94
C GLN A 162 -20.13 13.91 9.03
N ARG A 163 -20.98 14.82 8.56
CA ARG A 163 -22.45 14.63 8.48
C ARG A 163 -22.96 14.76 7.05
N GLU A 164 -22.42 15.73 6.33
CA GLU A 164 -22.69 15.94 4.91
C GLU A 164 -21.58 15.26 4.09
N THR A 165 -21.87 14.07 3.58
CA THR A 165 -20.99 13.37 2.64
C THR A 165 -21.55 13.44 1.23
N VAL A 166 -20.69 13.38 0.22
CA VAL A 166 -21.12 13.29 -1.18
C VAL A 166 -21.72 11.89 -1.39
N SER A 167 -23.04 11.79 -1.23
CA SER A 167 -23.80 10.55 -1.36
C SER A 167 -25.08 10.82 -2.14
N GLN A 168 -25.20 10.20 -3.32
CA GLN A 168 -26.41 10.32 -4.13
C GLN A 168 -27.65 9.77 -3.43
N TYR A 169 -27.47 8.78 -2.53
CA TYR A 169 -28.57 8.19 -1.78
C TYR A 169 -28.99 9.04 -0.58
N ALA A 170 -28.05 9.65 0.14
CA ALA A 170 -28.37 10.44 1.34
C ALA A 170 -28.97 11.82 1.02
N LEU A 171 -28.87 12.26 -0.24
CA LEU A 171 -29.38 13.55 -0.72
C LEU A 171 -30.75 13.45 -1.43
N ASN A 172 -31.30 12.24 -1.58
CA ASN A 172 -32.65 11.98 -2.11
C ASN A 172 -33.64 11.72 -0.96
#